data_AF-A0A9P5H0X6-F1
#
_entry.id   AF-A0A9P5H0X6-F1
#
_cell.length_a   1.000
_cell.length_b   1.000
_cell.length_c   1.000
_cell.angle_alpha   90.00
_cell.angle_beta   90.00
_cell.angle_gamma   90.00
#
_symmetry.space_group_name_H-M   'P 1'
#
loop_
_entity.id
_entity.type
_entity.pdbx_description
1 polymer ?
#
loop_
_entity_poly.entity_id
_entity_poly.type
_entity_poly.pdbx_seq_one_letter_code
_entity_poly.pdbx_strand_id
1 'polypeptide(L)'
;MESVTSSDAGASSVVPSVIPSVVPSVVPSVEPLSESNVARIPHILPHERVFPIQIGSELFKLSGASLSSDAPSYFSQYFLCQLRAAAENGDETGTSLRTLYIDRDPVIFRDISLHLQGYHVSPRDGTHFVRLFSDAQFYSLPKLISQLYEESIFISIGHREFQIPRDIFTDPGNSPNYFSLGFAVFFTRPDDLFPGLEREGLIRPPSILPPSVPNRSADTFAELLSLLRGYPVHIRDEVHRQELLRDARYFHFKGLEQRLIPHAISYNQARRREEIVLRLENIQKSGISVLHEGPEPGAGWVQYARPYVDEKPAELVLEIGGETTKIHFIGGVPRAEFFKDTKARVAKLFEVIATKLNLPPTTQPLGLLMASGGAGSQPPTPGNTPLSEDLVRVVLDPDTAILLDGKEHIEEPVQNSASAVDSPASSIGGAISTNPRKRRRTDGSIVPGDEEWTVMTGQWRLRIQGSRGGKSGVECVLVAVKLDAVSSQLGRNTVRGFLGS
;
A
#
# COMPACT_ATOMS: atom_id res chain seq x y z
N MET A 1 36.16 -66.21 -11.70
CA MET A 1 36.39 -67.39 -10.84
C MET A 1 37.30 -66.91 -9.74
N GLU A 2 37.00 -67.25 -8.49
CA GLU A 2 37.61 -66.71 -7.24
C GLU A 2 37.17 -65.27 -6.90
N SER A 3 36.94 -64.85 -5.67
CA SER A 3 36.71 -65.46 -4.35
C SER A 3 36.44 -64.30 -3.36
N VAL A 4 35.95 -64.65 -2.17
CA VAL A 4 36.09 -63.89 -0.89
C VAL A 4 35.01 -62.88 -0.48
N THR A 5 34.57 -63.16 0.74
CA THR A 5 33.70 -62.54 1.74
C THR A 5 34.22 -61.24 2.37
N SER A 6 33.33 -60.37 2.85
CA SER A 6 33.55 -59.44 3.99
C SER A 6 32.17 -59.00 4.52
N SER A 7 31.76 -59.32 5.76
CA SER A 7 32.02 -58.62 7.05
C SER A 7 31.51 -57.16 7.02
N ASP A 8 30.79 -56.60 7.99
CA ASP A 8 30.78 -56.85 9.43
C ASP A 8 29.56 -56.14 10.08
N ALA A 9 29.16 -56.59 11.27
CA ALA A 9 28.22 -55.92 12.16
C ALA A 9 28.97 -55.05 13.16
N GLY A 10 28.40 -53.95 13.66
CA GLY A 10 29.10 -53.17 14.68
C GLY A 10 28.30 -52.02 15.28
N ALA A 11 28.07 -52.13 16.58
CA ALA A 11 27.30 -51.21 17.42
C ALA A 11 28.07 -49.94 17.82
N SER A 12 27.26 -49.00 18.32
CA SER A 12 27.56 -47.72 18.97
C SER A 12 28.69 -47.74 20.01
N SER A 13 29.51 -46.68 20.05
CA SER A 13 30.28 -46.27 21.23
C SER A 13 30.56 -44.75 21.23
N VAL A 14 30.58 -44.20 22.44
CA VAL A 14 30.55 -42.78 22.85
C VAL A 14 31.96 -42.26 23.13
N VAL A 15 32.29 -41.03 22.71
CA VAL A 15 33.40 -40.21 23.27
C VAL A 15 33.14 -38.70 23.02
N PRO A 16 33.77 -37.74 23.75
CA PRO A 16 33.08 -36.64 24.43
C PRO A 16 33.33 -35.25 23.83
N SER A 17 32.48 -34.32 24.23
CA SER A 17 32.58 -32.87 23.98
C SER A 17 33.85 -32.27 24.61
N VAL A 18 34.60 -31.50 23.82
CA VAL A 18 35.67 -30.59 24.29
C VAL A 18 35.36 -29.18 23.78
N ILE A 19 35.23 -28.25 24.74
CA ILE A 19 34.99 -26.81 24.56
C ILE A 19 36.32 -26.12 24.26
N PRO A 20 36.43 -25.17 23.30
CA PRO A 20 37.56 -24.26 23.27
C PRO A 20 37.22 -22.90 23.91
N SER A 21 38.16 -22.47 24.75
CA SER A 21 38.21 -21.26 25.56
C SER A 21 38.12 -19.94 24.79
N VAL A 22 37.53 -18.96 25.47
CA VAL A 22 37.58 -17.51 25.21
C VAL A 22 38.96 -16.95 25.59
N VAL A 23 39.60 -16.19 24.70
CA VAL A 23 40.80 -15.34 24.97
C VAL A 23 40.68 -14.06 24.12
N PRO A 24 41.09 -12.87 24.62
CA PRO A 24 40.40 -11.60 24.40
C PRO A 24 40.79 -10.81 23.16
N SER A 25 39.90 -9.88 22.82
CA SER A 25 39.99 -8.84 21.80
C SER A 25 41.28 -8.02 21.88
N VAL A 26 42.09 -8.11 20.81
CA VAL A 26 43.15 -7.14 20.52
C VAL A 26 42.59 -6.14 19.51
N VAL A 27 42.58 -4.88 19.93
CA VAL A 27 42.24 -3.70 19.13
C VAL A 27 43.17 -3.65 17.91
N PRO A 28 42.70 -3.46 16.66
CA PRO A 28 43.63 -3.29 15.55
C PRO A 28 44.26 -1.91 15.67
N SER A 29 45.52 -1.91 16.09
CA SER A 29 46.49 -0.85 15.88
C SER A 29 46.50 -0.44 14.41
N VAL A 30 46.50 0.88 14.17
CA VAL A 30 46.68 1.49 12.85
C VAL A 30 48.05 1.07 12.32
N GLU A 31 48.09 0.13 11.38
CA GLU A 31 49.31 -0.22 10.65
C GLU A 31 49.50 0.69 9.42
N PRO A 32 50.74 1.08 9.12
CA PRO A 32 51.05 1.87 7.94
C PRO A 32 50.84 1.05 6.66
N LEU A 33 50.49 1.74 5.57
CA LEU A 33 50.17 1.21 4.25
C LEU A 33 51.23 0.20 3.74
N SER A 34 50.93 -1.10 3.80
CA SER A 34 51.74 -2.17 3.18
C SER A 34 51.27 -2.50 1.76
N GLU A 35 52.22 -2.90 0.90
CA GLU A 35 52.08 -3.24 -0.54
C GLU A 35 50.94 -4.24 -0.89
N SER A 36 50.42 -4.98 0.09
CA SER A 36 49.33 -5.94 -0.06
C SER A 36 47.97 -5.32 -0.49
N ASN A 37 47.75 -4.01 -0.30
CA ASN A 37 46.55 -3.32 -0.79
C ASN A 37 46.62 -2.95 -2.29
N VAL A 38 47.82 -2.88 -2.87
CA VAL A 38 48.04 -2.56 -4.30
C VAL A 38 47.63 -3.74 -5.20
N ALA A 39 47.68 -4.97 -4.68
CA ALA A 39 47.38 -6.22 -5.40
C ALA A 39 45.90 -6.40 -5.83
N ARG A 40 44.97 -5.54 -5.39
CA ARG A 40 43.56 -5.55 -5.82
C ARG A 40 43.25 -4.58 -6.96
N ILE A 41 44.16 -3.67 -7.28
CA ILE A 41 43.97 -2.67 -8.34
C ILE A 41 44.43 -3.29 -9.66
N PRO A 42 43.58 -3.32 -10.70
CA PRO A 42 43.97 -3.79 -12.02
C PRO A 42 45.25 -3.09 -12.50
N HIS A 43 46.22 -3.85 -13.02
CA HIS A 43 47.41 -3.30 -13.67
C HIS A 43 47.11 -2.91 -15.13
N ILE A 44 46.21 -1.96 -15.33
CA ILE A 44 45.84 -1.46 -16.67
C ILE A 44 46.79 -0.35 -17.11
N LEU A 45 47.10 0.58 -16.19
CA LEU A 45 48.13 1.61 -16.38
C LEU A 45 49.30 1.35 -15.41
N PRO A 46 50.54 1.74 -15.76
CA PRO A 46 51.67 1.69 -14.84
C PRO A 46 51.38 2.45 -13.55
N HIS A 47 51.37 1.75 -12.41
CA HIS A 47 50.84 2.28 -11.15
C HIS A 47 51.57 3.51 -10.63
N GLU A 48 52.89 3.51 -10.73
CA GLU A 48 53.78 4.58 -10.22
C GLU A 48 53.78 5.83 -11.12
N ARG A 49 53.28 5.69 -12.35
CA ARG A 49 53.34 6.75 -13.34
C ARG A 49 52.24 7.77 -13.12
N VAL A 50 52.59 9.05 -13.25
CA VAL A 50 51.65 10.16 -13.09
C VAL A 50 51.13 10.61 -14.45
N PHE A 51 49.80 10.72 -14.56
CA PHE A 51 49.09 11.09 -15.77
C PHE A 51 48.45 12.48 -15.62
N PRO A 52 48.73 13.43 -16.54
CA PRO A 52 48.17 14.77 -16.50
C PRO A 52 46.78 14.85 -17.16
N ILE A 53 45.80 15.37 -16.42
CA ILE A 53 44.42 15.56 -16.88
C ILE A 53 44.00 17.01 -16.58
N GLN A 54 43.74 17.79 -17.61
CA GLN A 54 43.21 19.15 -17.51
C GLN A 54 41.68 19.10 -17.56
N ILE A 55 41.02 19.51 -16.48
CA ILE A 55 39.56 19.65 -16.39
C ILE A 55 39.21 21.14 -16.30
N GLY A 56 38.62 21.69 -17.35
CA GLY A 56 38.34 23.12 -17.46
C GLY A 56 39.61 23.95 -17.23
N SER A 57 39.63 24.74 -16.16
CA SER A 57 40.76 25.60 -15.78
C SER A 57 41.82 24.91 -14.91
N GLU A 58 41.57 23.71 -14.38
CA GLU A 58 42.45 23.05 -13.39
C GLU A 58 43.19 21.82 -13.95
N LEU A 59 44.46 21.69 -13.59
CA LEU A 59 45.29 20.53 -13.94
C LEU A 59 45.36 19.54 -12.77
N PHE A 60 44.90 18.32 -13.02
CA PHE A 60 44.96 17.19 -12.09
C PHE A 60 46.08 16.24 -12.49
N LYS A 61 46.80 15.73 -11.49
CA LYS A 61 47.88 14.76 -11.64
C LYS A 61 47.53 13.51 -10.84
N LEU A 62 47.14 12.45 -11.52
CA LEU A 62 46.71 11.20 -10.90
C LEU A 62 47.67 10.06 -11.26
N SER A 63 47.92 9.16 -10.31
CA SER A 63 48.77 7.99 -10.56
C SER A 63 48.02 6.96 -11.40
N GLY A 64 48.76 6.08 -12.09
CA GLY A 64 48.16 4.97 -12.82
C GLY A 64 47.39 4.01 -11.91
N ALA A 65 47.80 3.89 -10.64
CA ALA A 65 47.06 3.14 -9.63
C ALA A 65 45.68 3.77 -9.37
N SER A 66 45.62 5.09 -9.19
CA SER A 66 44.35 5.79 -8.99
C SER A 66 43.42 5.69 -10.20
N LEU A 67 43.95 5.87 -11.42
CA LEU A 67 43.14 5.75 -12.64
C LEU A 67 42.68 4.32 -12.92
N SER A 68 43.44 3.32 -12.47
CA SER A 68 43.09 1.90 -12.63
C SER A 68 42.16 1.39 -11.52
N SER A 69 41.96 2.16 -10.44
CA SER A 69 41.12 1.77 -9.30
C SER A 69 39.67 1.50 -9.70
N ASP A 70 39.12 2.30 -10.61
CA ASP A 70 37.75 2.21 -11.12
C ASP A 70 37.74 2.09 -12.65
N ALA A 71 38.45 1.09 -13.14
CA ALA A 71 38.57 0.78 -14.55
C ALA A 71 37.75 -0.47 -14.93
N PRO A 72 37.31 -0.62 -16.20
CA PRO A 72 37.62 0.22 -17.35
C PRO A 72 36.87 1.57 -17.33
N SER A 73 37.62 2.65 -17.50
CA SER A 73 37.15 4.03 -17.55
C SER A 73 37.68 4.77 -18.79
N TYR A 74 37.08 5.91 -19.12
CA TYR A 74 37.53 6.80 -20.19
C TYR A 74 39.03 7.15 -20.05
N PHE A 75 39.47 7.43 -18.81
CA PHE A 75 40.88 7.73 -18.52
C PHE A 75 41.80 6.55 -18.82
N SER A 76 41.44 5.35 -18.33
CA SER A 76 42.23 4.14 -18.51
C SER A 76 42.39 3.82 -20.01
N GLN A 77 41.34 3.96 -20.81
CA GLN A 77 41.36 3.71 -22.24
C GLN A 77 42.22 4.75 -22.98
N TYR A 78 42.02 6.04 -22.67
CA TYR A 78 42.75 7.13 -23.33
C TYR A 78 44.27 7.01 -23.16
N PHE A 79 44.74 6.84 -21.92
CA PHE A 79 46.18 6.74 -21.65
C PHE A 79 46.77 5.40 -22.10
N LEU A 80 46.00 4.31 -22.07
CA LEU A 80 46.44 3.02 -22.59
C LEU A 80 46.65 3.06 -24.11
N CYS A 81 45.77 3.74 -24.85
CA CYS A 81 45.97 4.00 -26.29
C CYS A 81 47.22 4.85 -26.56
N GLN A 82 47.48 5.88 -25.75
CA GLN A 82 48.72 6.68 -25.89
C GLN A 82 49.98 5.86 -25.63
N LEU A 83 49.98 5.04 -24.58
CA LEU A 83 51.13 4.19 -24.24
C LEU A 83 51.41 3.16 -25.35
N ARG A 84 50.35 2.56 -25.93
CA ARG A 84 50.49 1.64 -27.08
C ARG A 84 51.07 2.36 -28.29
N ALA A 85 50.55 3.52 -28.65
CA ALA A 85 51.07 4.31 -29.76
C ALA A 85 52.53 4.76 -29.54
N ALA A 86 52.92 5.08 -28.30
CA ALA A 86 54.30 5.42 -27.98
C ALA A 86 55.25 4.21 -28.11
N ALA A 87 54.81 3.03 -27.67
CA ALA A 87 55.56 1.78 -27.80
C ALA A 87 55.75 1.39 -29.27
N GLU A 88 54.73 1.56 -30.12
CA GLU A 88 54.82 1.33 -31.57
C GLU A 88 55.79 2.28 -32.27
N ASN A 89 55.97 3.50 -31.74
CA ASN A 89 56.89 4.50 -32.27
C ASN A 89 58.33 4.41 -31.69
N GLY A 90 58.63 3.39 -30.87
CA GLY A 90 59.97 3.15 -30.32
C GLY A 90 60.38 4.07 -29.15
N ASP A 91 59.42 4.79 -28.55
CA ASP A 91 59.68 5.71 -27.44
C ASP A 91 59.43 4.99 -26.09
N GLU A 92 60.33 4.08 -25.72
CA GLU A 92 60.19 3.17 -24.56
C GLU A 92 60.10 3.90 -23.21
N THR A 93 60.61 5.14 -23.14
CA THR A 93 60.61 5.95 -21.91
C THR A 93 59.28 6.70 -21.71
N GLY A 94 58.46 6.82 -22.76
CA GLY A 94 57.14 7.46 -22.77
C GLY A 94 57.12 8.91 -22.28
N THR A 95 58.26 9.62 -22.27
CA THR A 95 58.46 10.88 -21.53
C THR A 95 57.49 12.01 -21.91
N SER A 96 56.81 11.91 -23.06
CA SER A 96 55.84 12.88 -23.59
C SER A 96 54.40 12.32 -23.59
N LEU A 97 53.81 12.05 -22.42
CA LEU A 97 52.36 11.82 -22.34
C LEU A 97 51.61 13.13 -22.61
N ARG A 98 50.66 13.11 -23.56
CA ARG A 98 49.84 14.29 -23.83
C ARG A 98 48.83 14.46 -22.71
N THR A 99 48.68 15.70 -22.24
CA THR A 99 47.64 16.06 -21.28
C THR A 99 46.27 15.80 -21.88
N LEU A 100 45.41 15.09 -21.14
CA LEU A 100 44.01 14.91 -21.51
C LEU A 100 43.24 16.19 -21.17
N TYR A 101 42.58 16.80 -22.15
CA TYR A 101 41.78 18.01 -21.94
C TYR A 101 40.29 17.69 -21.98
N ILE A 102 39.56 18.08 -20.92
CA ILE A 102 38.12 17.89 -20.80
C ILE A 102 37.48 19.20 -20.33
N ASP A 103 36.42 19.64 -21.00
CA ASP A 103 35.67 20.86 -20.67
C ASP A 103 34.52 20.54 -19.69
N ARG A 104 34.86 20.32 -18.42
CA ARG A 104 33.93 19.97 -17.32
C ARG A 104 34.27 20.75 -16.06
N ASP A 105 33.39 20.69 -15.05
CA ASP A 105 33.53 21.41 -13.79
C ASP A 105 34.66 20.80 -12.92
N PRO A 106 35.74 21.54 -12.62
CA PRO A 106 36.83 21.03 -11.80
C PRO A 106 36.41 20.75 -10.35
N VAL A 107 35.36 21.39 -9.83
CA VAL A 107 34.89 21.19 -8.45
C VAL A 107 34.32 19.78 -8.29
N ILE A 108 33.54 19.30 -9.25
CA ILE A 108 32.99 17.93 -9.26
C ILE A 108 34.11 16.92 -9.47
N PHE A 109 35.07 17.24 -10.35
CA PHE A 109 36.19 16.34 -10.61
C PHE A 109 37.11 16.15 -9.41
N ARG A 110 37.23 17.13 -8.50
CA ARG A 110 37.95 16.92 -7.22
C ARG A 110 37.36 15.78 -6.42
N ASP A 111 36.04 15.70 -6.33
CA ASP A 111 35.36 14.60 -5.64
C ASP A 111 35.61 13.26 -6.37
N ILE A 112 35.55 13.24 -7.71
CA ILE A 112 35.92 12.06 -8.51
C ILE A 112 37.39 11.65 -8.30
N SER A 113 38.30 12.62 -8.16
CA SER A 113 39.71 12.35 -7.92
C SER A 113 39.94 11.70 -6.55
N LEU A 114 39.18 12.11 -5.53
CA LEU A 114 39.19 11.48 -4.22
C LEU A 114 38.68 10.03 -4.30
N HIS A 115 37.60 9.78 -5.04
CA HIS A 115 37.11 8.42 -5.31
C HIS A 115 38.18 7.54 -5.98
N LEU A 116 38.82 8.04 -7.03
CA LEU A 116 39.90 7.33 -7.73
C LEU A 116 41.13 7.08 -6.84
N GLN A 117 41.34 7.91 -5.82
CA GLN A 117 42.38 7.69 -4.81
C GLN A 117 41.95 6.69 -3.72
N GLY A 118 40.69 6.26 -3.72
CA GLY A 118 40.13 5.27 -2.79
C GLY A 118 39.31 5.86 -1.64
N TYR A 119 39.06 7.18 -1.62
CA TYR A 119 38.20 7.81 -0.61
C TYR A 119 36.72 7.63 -0.94
N HIS A 120 35.90 7.49 0.11
CA HIS A 120 34.45 7.47 -0.04
C HIS A 120 33.91 8.89 -0.28
N VAL A 121 33.11 9.06 -1.35
CA VAL A 121 32.51 10.34 -1.72
C VAL A 121 31.00 10.28 -1.53
N SER A 122 30.43 11.22 -0.78
CA SER A 122 29.00 11.35 -0.56
C SER A 122 28.46 12.65 -1.17
N PRO A 123 27.31 12.62 -1.87
CA PRO A 123 26.66 13.82 -2.38
C PRO A 123 26.20 14.75 -1.24
N ARG A 124 26.25 16.07 -1.50
CA ARG A 124 25.90 17.11 -0.51
C ARG A 124 24.42 17.53 -0.62
N ASP A 125 23.95 17.66 -1.86
CA ASP A 125 22.58 18.03 -2.21
C ASP A 125 22.17 17.34 -3.51
N GLY A 126 20.91 17.54 -3.94
CA GLY A 126 20.40 16.93 -5.17
C GLY A 126 21.12 17.41 -6.43
N THR A 127 21.54 18.68 -6.47
CA THR A 127 22.25 19.24 -7.64
C THR A 127 23.64 18.65 -7.79
N HIS A 128 24.33 18.47 -6.66
CA HIS A 128 25.63 17.85 -6.55
C HIS A 128 25.56 16.39 -6.94
N PHE A 129 24.53 15.67 -6.46
CA PHE A 129 24.29 14.28 -6.84
C PHE A 129 24.16 14.11 -8.35
N VAL A 130 23.29 14.90 -8.99
CA VAL A 130 23.06 14.80 -10.45
C VAL A 130 24.31 15.14 -11.25
N ARG A 131 25.04 16.19 -10.87
CA ARG A 131 26.31 16.57 -11.53
C ARG A 131 27.35 15.47 -11.38
N LEU A 132 27.60 15.02 -10.15
CA LEU A 132 28.58 13.97 -9.84
C LEU A 132 28.24 12.66 -10.56
N PHE A 133 26.98 12.26 -10.56
CA PHE A 133 26.53 11.06 -11.26
C PHE A 133 26.68 11.19 -12.79
N SER A 134 26.33 12.34 -13.36
CA SER A 134 26.49 12.58 -14.80
C SER A 134 27.95 12.56 -15.26
N ASP A 135 28.86 13.07 -14.44
CA ASP A 135 30.29 13.04 -14.72
C ASP A 135 30.87 11.63 -14.49
N ALA A 136 30.44 10.92 -13.44
CA ALA A 136 30.81 9.51 -13.23
C ALA A 136 30.42 8.63 -14.42
N GLN A 137 29.24 8.89 -15.01
CA GLN A 137 28.80 8.25 -16.25
C GLN A 137 29.64 8.65 -17.46
N PHE A 138 29.92 9.94 -17.63
CA PHE A 138 30.74 10.43 -18.75
C PHE A 138 32.15 9.80 -18.75
N TYR A 139 32.75 9.66 -17.57
CA TYR A 139 34.05 9.01 -17.42
C TYR A 139 33.98 7.47 -17.39
N SER A 140 32.78 6.89 -17.42
CA SER A 140 32.52 5.45 -17.28
C SER A 140 33.18 4.86 -16.04
N LEU A 141 32.79 5.35 -14.85
CA LEU A 141 33.30 4.91 -13.54
C LEU A 141 32.33 3.95 -12.86
N PRO A 142 32.40 2.63 -13.15
CA PRO A 142 31.38 1.67 -12.69
C PRO A 142 31.26 1.58 -11.18
N LYS A 143 32.36 1.60 -10.42
CA LYS A 143 32.30 1.51 -8.95
C LYS A 143 31.68 2.76 -8.34
N LEU A 144 32.04 3.95 -8.84
CA LEU A 144 31.42 5.20 -8.39
C LEU A 144 29.92 5.23 -8.70
N ILE A 145 29.53 4.80 -9.90
CA ILE A 145 28.11 4.74 -10.30
C ILE A 145 27.35 3.78 -9.37
N SER A 146 27.89 2.59 -9.08
CA SER A 146 27.27 1.64 -8.16
C SER A 146 27.14 2.22 -6.74
N GLN A 147 28.19 2.86 -6.23
CA GLN A 147 28.17 3.51 -4.92
C GLN A 147 27.09 4.61 -4.85
N LEU A 148 27.06 5.51 -5.83
CA LEU A 148 26.05 6.58 -5.91
C LEU A 148 24.63 6.03 -6.10
N TYR A 149 24.49 4.85 -6.69
CA TYR A 149 23.20 4.19 -6.82
C TYR A 149 22.69 3.65 -5.48
N GLU A 150 23.57 3.20 -4.59
CA GLU A 150 23.20 2.71 -3.25
C GLU A 150 22.94 3.85 -2.26
N GLU A 151 23.45 5.05 -2.55
CA GLU A 151 23.26 6.25 -1.73
C GLU A 151 21.81 6.72 -1.58
N SER A 152 21.61 7.65 -0.64
CA SER A 152 20.31 8.27 -0.38
C SER A 152 19.67 8.87 -1.63
N ILE A 153 18.34 8.85 -1.67
CA ILE A 153 17.56 9.47 -2.74
C ILE A 153 17.47 10.98 -2.48
N PHE A 154 17.88 11.78 -3.45
CA PHE A 154 17.73 13.24 -3.43
C PHE A 154 16.57 13.65 -4.34
N ILE A 155 15.57 14.30 -3.76
CA ILE A 155 14.37 14.74 -4.49
C ILE A 155 13.82 16.05 -3.90
N SER A 156 13.28 16.91 -4.76
CA SER A 156 12.54 18.10 -4.31
C SER A 156 11.04 17.85 -4.33
N ILE A 157 10.35 18.12 -3.23
CA ILE A 157 8.88 18.01 -3.13
C ILE A 157 8.33 19.36 -2.68
N GLY A 158 7.47 19.94 -3.52
CA GLY A 158 7.01 21.31 -3.35
C GLY A 158 8.18 22.29 -3.36
N HIS A 159 8.44 22.92 -2.23
CA HIS A 159 9.48 23.93 -2.05
C HIS A 159 10.69 23.43 -1.24
N ARG A 160 10.73 22.15 -0.84
CA ARG A 160 11.77 21.60 0.04
C ARG A 160 12.49 20.41 -0.59
N GLU A 161 13.80 20.36 -0.40
CA GLU A 161 14.63 19.21 -0.78
C GLU A 161 14.67 18.15 0.34
N PHE A 162 14.66 16.89 -0.06
CA PHE A 162 14.70 15.75 0.84
C PHE A 162 15.85 14.81 0.44
N GLN A 163 16.63 14.43 1.46
CA GLN A 163 17.56 13.32 1.41
C GLN A 163 16.93 12.13 2.14
N ILE A 164 16.62 11.06 1.41
CA ILE A 164 15.84 9.94 1.92
C ILE A 164 16.66 8.65 1.81
N PRO A 165 16.99 8.02 2.94
CA PRO A 165 17.56 6.68 2.95
C PRO A 165 16.65 5.66 2.23
N ARG A 166 17.25 4.78 1.43
CA ARG A 166 16.52 3.83 0.57
C ARG A 166 15.81 2.72 1.34
N ASP A 167 16.39 2.32 2.45
CA ASP A 167 15.88 1.32 3.38
C ASP A 167 14.44 1.64 3.81
N ILE A 168 14.09 2.91 4.00
CA ILE A 168 12.74 3.38 4.35
C ILE A 168 11.68 2.94 3.31
N PHE A 169 12.08 2.69 2.06
CA PHE A 169 11.19 2.31 0.97
C PHE A 169 11.20 0.82 0.65
N THR A 170 11.89 0.00 1.45
CA THR A 170 12.03 -1.44 1.21
C THR A 170 10.89 -2.28 1.80
N ASP A 171 10.03 -1.68 2.63
CA ASP A 171 8.90 -2.37 3.23
C ASP A 171 7.98 -3.01 2.17
N PRO A 172 7.61 -4.29 2.31
CA PRO A 172 6.83 -5.01 1.30
C PRO A 172 5.44 -4.41 1.07
N GLY A 173 4.88 -3.73 2.08
CA GLY A 173 3.62 -3.01 1.95
C GLY A 173 3.72 -1.69 1.19
N ASN A 174 4.92 -1.11 1.12
CA ASN A 174 5.17 0.20 0.52
C ASN A 174 6.06 0.10 -0.73
N SER A 175 6.34 -1.11 -1.22
CA SER A 175 7.12 -1.38 -2.43
C SER A 175 6.32 -2.25 -3.40
N PRO A 176 6.38 -2.02 -4.72
CA PRO A 176 7.06 -0.91 -5.37
C PRO A 176 6.32 0.43 -5.17
N ASN A 177 7.08 1.51 -5.05
CA ASN A 177 6.57 2.88 -4.92
C ASN A 177 7.13 3.82 -6.00
N TYR A 178 6.68 5.08 -5.97
CA TYR A 178 7.16 6.13 -6.87
C TYR A 178 8.68 6.27 -6.88
N PHE A 179 9.33 6.16 -5.72
CA PHE A 179 10.78 6.34 -5.59
C PHE A 179 11.56 5.14 -6.09
N SER A 180 11.13 3.91 -5.78
CA SER A 180 11.77 2.70 -6.30
C SER A 180 11.59 2.55 -7.81
N LEU A 181 10.42 2.93 -8.34
CA LEU A 181 10.13 2.83 -9.78
C LEU A 181 10.78 3.97 -10.57
N GLY A 182 10.62 5.21 -10.12
CA GLY A 182 11.17 6.39 -10.80
C GLY A 182 12.69 6.37 -10.79
N PHE A 183 13.32 6.05 -9.65
CA PHE A 183 14.77 5.97 -9.57
C PHE A 183 15.34 4.86 -10.46
N ALA A 184 14.65 3.72 -10.58
CA ALA A 184 15.06 2.70 -11.53
C ALA A 184 15.06 3.27 -12.97
N VAL A 185 13.97 3.88 -13.42
CA VAL A 185 13.88 4.42 -14.80
C VAL A 185 14.93 5.49 -15.09
N PHE A 186 15.25 6.36 -14.12
CA PHE A 186 16.25 7.42 -14.30
C PHE A 186 17.71 6.98 -14.12
N PHE A 187 17.98 5.77 -13.60
CA PHE A 187 19.36 5.38 -13.23
C PHE A 187 19.77 3.91 -13.52
N THR A 188 18.88 2.98 -13.92
CA THR A 188 19.23 1.54 -14.09
C THR A 188 19.51 1.04 -15.51
N ARG A 189 19.29 1.82 -16.58
CA ARG A 189 19.51 1.33 -17.96
C ARG A 189 20.74 1.96 -18.63
N PRO A 190 21.94 1.35 -18.58
CA PRO A 190 23.14 1.88 -19.25
C PRO A 190 22.88 2.40 -20.67
N ASP A 191 22.00 1.71 -21.41
CA ASP A 191 21.74 1.92 -22.83
C ASP A 191 20.63 2.95 -23.15
N ASP A 192 19.77 3.34 -22.20
CA ASP A 192 18.57 4.16 -22.51
C ASP A 192 18.16 5.03 -21.32
N LEU A 193 19.02 5.99 -21.01
CA LEU A 193 18.92 6.85 -19.82
C LEU A 193 18.80 8.29 -20.29
N PHE A 194 17.62 8.87 -20.02
CA PHE A 194 17.00 10.06 -20.63
C PHE A 194 16.31 9.78 -21.96
N PRO A 195 15.00 9.44 -21.93
CA PRO A 195 14.22 9.24 -23.15
C PRO A 195 14.31 10.49 -24.04
N GLY A 196 14.85 10.33 -25.25
CA GLY A 196 14.93 11.39 -26.25
C GLY A 196 16.22 12.21 -26.29
N LEU A 197 17.31 11.80 -25.60
CA LEU A 197 18.63 12.41 -25.74
C LEU A 197 19.63 11.43 -26.39
N GLU A 198 19.97 11.67 -27.66
CA GLU A 198 21.04 10.95 -28.35
C GLU A 198 22.41 11.32 -27.74
N ARG A 199 23.16 10.30 -27.32
CA ARG A 199 24.42 10.45 -26.56
C ARG A 199 25.68 10.51 -27.42
N GLU A 200 25.56 10.15 -28.69
CA GLU A 200 26.70 10.11 -29.61
C GLU A 200 27.15 11.55 -29.92
N GLY A 201 28.27 11.96 -29.32
CA GLY A 201 28.88 13.26 -29.56
C GLY A 201 28.55 14.37 -28.56
N LEU A 202 27.89 14.08 -27.42
CA LEU A 202 27.71 15.07 -26.35
C LEU A 202 29.03 15.35 -25.61
N ILE A 203 29.77 16.34 -26.09
CA ILE A 203 30.99 16.84 -25.45
C ILE A 203 30.69 17.48 -24.07
N ARG A 204 29.45 17.98 -23.88
CA ARG A 204 29.03 18.73 -22.69
C ARG A 204 28.04 17.94 -21.81
N PRO A 205 28.01 18.18 -20.49
CA PRO A 205 27.01 17.58 -19.62
C PRO A 205 25.61 18.02 -20.06
N PRO A 206 24.63 17.11 -20.16
CA PRO A 206 23.24 17.52 -20.25
C PRO A 206 22.83 18.29 -18.98
N SER A 207 22.04 19.35 -19.13
CA SER A 207 21.50 20.12 -18.00
C SER A 207 20.36 19.35 -17.33
N ILE A 208 20.71 18.31 -16.57
CA ILE A 208 19.75 17.48 -15.84
C ILE A 208 19.43 18.17 -14.51
N LEU A 209 18.14 18.34 -14.24
CA LEU A 209 17.66 18.81 -12.94
C LEU A 209 17.39 17.60 -12.03
N PRO A 210 17.58 17.75 -10.70
CA PRO A 210 17.13 16.76 -9.75
C PRO A 210 15.63 16.45 -9.92
N PRO A 211 15.21 15.20 -9.69
CA PRO A 211 13.79 14.86 -9.72
C PRO A 211 13.00 15.79 -8.79
N SER A 212 11.86 16.27 -9.26
CA SER A 212 11.01 17.16 -8.49
C SER A 212 9.51 16.87 -8.66
N VAL A 213 8.78 17.06 -7.57
CA VAL A 213 7.31 16.96 -7.51
C VAL A 213 6.77 18.30 -6.99
N PRO A 214 6.58 19.30 -7.85
CA PRO A 214 6.22 20.66 -7.43
C PRO A 214 4.76 20.76 -6.92
N ASN A 215 3.86 19.90 -7.40
CA ASN A 215 2.42 19.99 -7.14
C ASN A 215 1.98 19.33 -5.81
N ARG A 216 2.92 19.12 -4.89
CA ARG A 216 2.67 18.43 -3.60
C ARG A 216 3.24 19.24 -2.45
N SER A 217 2.63 19.09 -1.28
CA SER A 217 3.09 19.79 -0.08
C SER A 217 4.33 19.09 0.48
N ALA A 218 5.34 19.89 0.82
CA ALA A 218 6.51 19.39 1.51
C ALA A 218 6.14 18.88 2.91
N ASP A 219 5.20 19.53 3.58
CA ASP A 219 4.87 19.27 4.98
C ASP A 219 4.15 17.93 5.15
N THR A 220 3.14 17.67 4.32
CA THR A 220 2.45 16.37 4.29
C THR A 220 3.43 15.24 4.00
N PHE A 221 4.36 15.45 3.06
CA PHE A 221 5.38 14.45 2.74
C PHE A 221 6.34 14.17 3.90
N ALA A 222 6.75 15.18 4.67
CA ALA A 222 7.58 14.96 5.86
C ALA A 222 6.84 14.14 6.94
N GLU A 223 5.54 14.35 7.09
CA GLU A 223 4.72 13.53 7.99
C GLU A 223 4.63 12.08 7.48
N LEU A 224 4.45 11.87 6.17
CA LEU A 224 4.48 10.53 5.57
C LEU A 224 5.84 9.84 5.80
N LEU A 225 6.96 10.55 5.64
CA LEU A 225 8.29 10.01 5.96
C LEU A 225 8.43 9.65 7.44
N SER A 226 7.84 10.44 8.33
CA SER A 226 7.85 10.15 9.76
C SER A 226 7.07 8.86 10.06
N LEU A 227 5.92 8.66 9.41
CA LEU A 227 5.15 7.41 9.52
C LEU A 227 5.90 6.18 8.98
N LEU A 228 6.61 6.33 7.86
CA LEU A 228 7.42 5.25 7.27
C LEU A 228 8.58 4.87 8.19
N ARG A 229 9.17 5.83 8.90
CA ARG A 229 10.19 5.58 9.93
C ARG A 229 9.63 4.96 11.22
N GLY A 230 8.31 4.79 11.31
CA GLY A 230 7.63 4.19 12.47
C GLY A 230 7.16 5.20 13.52
N TYR A 231 7.34 6.50 13.32
CA TYR A 231 6.82 7.51 14.26
C TYR A 231 5.30 7.68 14.11
N PRO A 232 4.54 7.84 15.20
CA PRO A 232 3.11 8.10 15.12
C PRO A 232 2.85 9.53 14.61
N VAL A 233 1.86 9.68 13.70
CA VAL A 233 1.38 10.99 13.26
C VAL A 233 0.03 11.29 13.91
N HIS A 234 -0.08 12.51 14.44
CA HIS A 234 -1.29 13.00 15.06
C HIS A 234 -2.21 13.55 13.97
N ILE A 235 -3.34 12.87 13.75
CA ILE A 235 -4.34 13.31 12.79
C ILE A 235 -5.14 14.45 13.42
N ARG A 236 -4.84 15.69 12.98
CA ARG A 236 -5.50 16.92 13.46
C ARG A 236 -6.99 16.94 13.17
N ASP A 237 -7.36 16.64 11.93
CA ASP A 237 -8.72 16.70 11.44
C ASP A 237 -8.89 15.81 10.20
N GLU A 238 -10.12 15.70 9.71
CA GLU A 238 -10.43 14.86 8.55
C GLU A 238 -9.81 15.43 7.26
N VAL A 239 -9.68 16.75 7.11
CA VAL A 239 -9.04 17.34 5.91
C VAL A 239 -7.57 16.93 5.87
N HIS A 240 -6.85 17.07 6.99
CA HIS A 240 -5.47 16.63 7.09
C HIS A 240 -5.29 15.14 6.77
N ARG A 241 -6.19 14.27 7.26
CA ARG A 241 -6.17 12.84 6.92
C ARG A 241 -6.32 12.62 5.41
N GLN A 242 -7.22 13.35 4.75
CA GLN A 242 -7.42 13.24 3.31
C GLN A 242 -6.22 13.74 2.51
N GLU A 243 -5.53 14.78 2.97
CA GLU A 243 -4.28 15.25 2.36
C GLU A 243 -3.17 14.19 2.45
N LEU A 244 -2.99 13.57 3.62
CA LEU A 244 -2.04 12.47 3.81
C LEU A 244 -2.40 11.27 2.92
N LEU A 245 -3.67 10.87 2.86
CA LEU A 245 -4.13 9.77 2.01
C LEU A 245 -3.91 10.07 0.52
N ARG A 246 -4.18 11.29 0.08
CA ARG A 246 -3.97 11.72 -1.32
C ARG A 246 -2.50 11.57 -1.72
N ASP A 247 -1.60 12.02 -0.85
CA ASP A 247 -0.17 12.01 -1.15
C ASP A 247 0.41 10.59 -0.99
N ALA A 248 -0.04 9.80 0.01
CA ALA A 248 0.31 8.38 0.14
C ALA A 248 -0.07 7.56 -1.10
N ARG A 249 -1.26 7.81 -1.66
CA ARG A 249 -1.71 7.18 -2.92
C ARG A 249 -0.86 7.60 -4.11
N TYR A 250 -0.50 8.88 -4.20
CA TYR A 250 0.35 9.41 -5.27
C TYR A 250 1.74 8.74 -5.27
N PHE A 251 2.34 8.59 -4.09
CA PHE A 251 3.64 7.93 -3.95
C PHE A 251 3.56 6.40 -3.94
N HIS A 252 2.37 5.81 -4.02
CA HIS A 252 2.11 4.37 -3.99
C HIS A 252 2.54 3.66 -2.69
N PHE A 253 2.42 4.34 -1.54
CA PHE A 253 2.63 3.72 -0.23
C PHE A 253 1.37 2.98 0.24
N LYS A 254 1.13 1.78 -0.30
CA LYS A 254 -0.12 1.04 -0.06
C LYS A 254 -0.32 0.63 1.40
N GLY A 255 0.73 0.18 2.09
CA GLY A 255 0.66 -0.15 3.51
C GLY A 255 0.38 1.09 4.35
N LEU A 256 1.02 2.22 4.03
CA LEU A 256 0.77 3.49 4.70
C LEU A 256 -0.67 4.00 4.47
N GLU A 257 -1.18 3.88 3.25
CA GLU A 257 -2.58 4.18 2.92
C GLU A 257 -3.52 3.39 3.83
N GLN A 258 -3.31 2.07 3.99
CA GLN A 258 -4.13 1.21 4.84
C GLN A 258 -4.07 1.59 6.33
N ARG A 259 -2.94 2.11 6.81
CA ARG A 259 -2.80 2.61 8.19
C ARG A 259 -3.54 3.94 8.42
N LEU A 260 -3.59 4.80 7.40
CA LEU A 260 -4.22 6.13 7.47
C LEU A 260 -5.76 6.09 7.33
N ILE A 261 -6.30 5.03 6.72
CA ILE A 261 -7.74 4.83 6.56
C ILE A 261 -8.43 4.80 7.94
N PRO A 262 -9.55 5.53 8.14
CA PRO A 262 -10.33 5.45 9.37
C PRO A 262 -10.86 4.03 9.60
N HIS A 263 -10.52 3.46 10.75
CA HIS A 263 -10.97 2.13 11.17
C HIS A 263 -11.01 2.07 12.70
N ALA A 264 -11.78 1.12 13.23
CA ALA A 264 -11.74 0.77 14.64
C ALA A 264 -11.69 -0.75 14.78
N ILE A 265 -10.71 -1.25 15.55
CA ILE A 265 -10.61 -2.67 15.89
C ILE A 265 -10.98 -2.82 17.35
N SER A 266 -11.87 -3.77 17.66
CA SER A 266 -12.32 -4.03 19.01
C SER A 266 -12.61 -5.52 19.21
N TYR A 267 -12.63 -5.97 20.47
CA TYR A 267 -12.98 -7.36 20.79
C TYR A 267 -14.40 -7.43 21.32
N ASN A 268 -15.28 -8.11 20.57
CA ASN A 268 -16.65 -8.37 20.99
C ASN A 268 -16.68 -9.58 21.94
N GLN A 269 -16.87 -9.31 23.23
CA GLN A 269 -16.89 -10.34 24.28
C GLN A 269 -18.07 -11.30 24.18
N ALA A 270 -19.24 -10.83 23.73
CA ALA A 270 -20.44 -11.66 23.59
C ALA A 270 -20.27 -12.72 22.50
N ARG A 271 -19.64 -12.33 21.38
CA ARG A 271 -19.36 -13.22 20.24
C ARG A 271 -17.99 -13.93 20.36
N ARG A 272 -17.14 -13.49 21.29
CA ARG A 272 -15.75 -13.92 21.48
C ARG A 272 -14.89 -13.76 20.22
N ARG A 273 -15.03 -12.63 19.52
CA ARG A 273 -14.37 -12.36 18.24
C ARG A 273 -13.80 -10.96 18.17
N GLU A 274 -12.72 -10.80 17.42
CA GLU A 274 -12.24 -9.48 16.99
C GLU A 274 -13.13 -8.95 15.87
N GLU A 275 -13.47 -7.66 15.93
CA GLU A 275 -14.29 -6.96 14.95
C GLU A 275 -13.51 -5.75 14.41
N ILE A 276 -13.66 -5.49 13.11
CA ILE A 276 -13.13 -4.30 12.46
C ILE A 276 -14.27 -3.50 11.82
N VAL A 277 -14.39 -2.24 12.23
CA VAL A 277 -15.31 -1.26 11.62
C VAL A 277 -14.58 -0.55 10.49
N LEU A 278 -15.13 -0.61 9.28
CA LEU A 278 -14.57 0.01 8.09
C LEU A 278 -15.65 0.50 7.13
N ARG A 279 -15.42 1.65 6.50
CA ARG A 279 -16.31 2.18 5.46
C ARG A 279 -16.23 1.37 4.17
N LEU A 280 -17.37 1.24 3.48
CA LEU A 280 -17.47 0.56 2.19
C LEU A 280 -16.48 1.10 1.15
N GLU A 281 -16.23 2.41 1.13
CA GLU A 281 -15.27 2.98 0.16
C GLU A 281 -13.83 2.49 0.31
N ASN A 282 -13.47 2.02 1.51
CA ASN A 282 -12.11 1.68 1.92
C ASN A 282 -11.81 0.18 1.87
N ILE A 283 -12.80 -0.66 1.51
CA ILE A 283 -12.61 -2.11 1.42
C ILE A 283 -11.82 -2.48 0.17
N GLN A 284 -10.77 -3.28 0.37
CA GLN A 284 -10.00 -3.90 -0.71
C GLN A 284 -10.33 -5.39 -0.87
N LYS A 285 -10.46 -5.84 -2.12
CA LYS A 285 -10.78 -7.24 -2.47
C LYS A 285 -9.84 -8.29 -1.85
N SER A 286 -8.57 -7.95 -1.66
CA SER A 286 -7.54 -8.83 -1.11
C SER A 286 -7.72 -9.09 0.38
N GLY A 287 -8.35 -8.16 1.11
CA GLY A 287 -8.56 -8.27 2.55
C GLY A 287 -9.77 -9.10 2.96
N ILE A 288 -10.64 -9.47 2.02
CA ILE A 288 -11.89 -10.18 2.31
C ILE A 288 -11.65 -11.68 2.43
N SER A 289 -12.13 -12.26 3.53
CA SER A 289 -12.23 -13.71 3.76
C SER A 289 -13.60 -14.08 4.31
N VAL A 290 -13.97 -15.36 4.24
CA VAL A 290 -15.23 -15.87 4.81
C VAL A 290 -14.91 -16.95 5.83
N LEU A 291 -15.33 -16.72 7.07
CA LEU A 291 -15.27 -17.70 8.14
C LEU A 291 -16.51 -18.58 8.06
N HIS A 292 -16.34 -19.85 7.77
CA HIS A 292 -17.43 -20.82 7.74
C HIS A 292 -17.81 -21.20 9.19
N GLU A 293 -19.10 -21.15 9.51
CA GLU A 293 -19.60 -21.44 10.85
C GLU A 293 -20.81 -22.39 10.79
N GLY A 294 -20.72 -23.49 11.54
CA GLY A 294 -21.79 -24.47 11.69
C GLY A 294 -21.69 -25.68 10.74
N PRO A 295 -22.62 -26.64 10.87
CA PRO A 295 -22.67 -27.85 10.04
C PRO A 295 -23.28 -27.61 8.64
N GLU A 296 -23.93 -26.45 8.43
CA GLU A 296 -24.55 -26.08 7.16
C GLU A 296 -23.49 -25.65 6.14
N PRO A 297 -23.40 -26.31 4.97
CA PRO A 297 -22.44 -25.95 3.94
C PRO A 297 -22.64 -24.50 3.46
N GLY A 298 -21.60 -23.67 3.60
CA GLY A 298 -21.59 -22.29 3.09
C GLY A 298 -22.19 -21.24 4.03
N ALA A 299 -22.65 -21.60 5.23
CA ALA A 299 -22.98 -20.62 6.25
C ALA A 299 -21.71 -20.03 6.88
N GLY A 300 -21.68 -18.72 7.09
CA GLY A 300 -20.48 -18.06 7.60
C GLY A 300 -20.58 -16.56 7.79
N TRP A 301 -19.50 -15.96 8.26
CA TRP A 301 -19.37 -14.51 8.44
C TRP A 301 -18.25 -13.98 7.58
N VAL A 302 -18.46 -12.81 6.98
CA VAL A 302 -17.40 -12.12 6.25
C VAL A 302 -16.45 -11.48 7.23
N GLN A 303 -15.16 -11.71 7.00
CA GLN A 303 -14.07 -11.13 7.76
C GLN A 303 -13.22 -10.24 6.86
N TYR A 304 -12.45 -9.36 7.50
CA TYR A 304 -11.56 -8.43 6.82
C TYR A 304 -10.22 -8.31 7.55
N ALA A 305 -9.13 -8.36 6.78
CA ALA A 305 -7.79 -7.96 7.20
C ALA A 305 -7.31 -6.84 6.28
N ARG A 306 -6.85 -5.72 6.83
CA ARG A 306 -6.28 -4.63 6.02
C ARG A 306 -5.01 -5.15 5.34
N PRO A 307 -4.92 -5.09 4.00
CA PRO A 307 -3.76 -5.58 3.27
C PRO A 307 -2.47 -4.90 3.77
N TYR A 308 -1.40 -5.68 3.89
CA TYR A 308 -0.06 -5.22 4.32
C TYR A 308 0.06 -4.71 5.76
N VAL A 309 -1.03 -4.66 6.53
CA VAL A 309 -1.04 -4.12 7.90
C VAL A 309 -1.47 -5.17 8.91
N ASP A 310 -2.58 -5.86 8.65
CA ASP A 310 -3.14 -6.83 9.59
C ASP A 310 -2.63 -8.24 9.28
N GLU A 311 -2.19 -8.96 10.31
CA GLU A 311 -1.80 -10.38 10.19
C GLU A 311 -3.00 -11.32 10.18
N LYS A 312 -4.06 -10.98 10.92
CA LYS A 312 -5.25 -11.82 11.11
C LYS A 312 -6.53 -11.11 10.69
N PRO A 313 -7.49 -11.83 10.08
CA PRO A 313 -8.77 -11.27 9.72
C PRO A 313 -9.70 -11.15 10.94
N ALA A 314 -10.37 -10.00 11.05
CA ALA A 314 -11.39 -9.72 12.06
C ALA A 314 -12.79 -9.72 11.42
N GLU A 315 -13.85 -9.96 12.19
CA GLU A 315 -15.22 -9.91 11.69
C GLU A 315 -15.57 -8.50 11.18
N LEU A 316 -16.06 -8.40 9.95
CA LEU A 316 -16.26 -7.12 9.29
C LEU A 316 -17.58 -6.46 9.72
N VAL A 317 -17.47 -5.26 10.27
CA VAL A 317 -18.58 -4.33 10.47
C VAL A 317 -18.47 -3.22 9.41
N LEU A 318 -19.30 -3.34 8.38
CA LEU A 318 -19.33 -2.47 7.22
C LEU A 318 -20.11 -1.19 7.53
N GLU A 319 -19.47 -0.04 7.44
CA GLU A 319 -20.13 1.27 7.53
C GLU A 319 -20.53 1.78 6.13
N ILE A 320 -21.81 2.11 5.95
CA ILE A 320 -22.36 2.72 4.73
C ILE A 320 -23.06 4.01 5.14
N GLY A 321 -22.57 5.14 4.62
CA GLY A 321 -23.14 6.47 4.86
C GLY A 321 -23.72 7.15 3.61
N GLY A 322 -24.05 8.43 3.77
CA GLY A 322 -24.34 9.33 2.66
C GLY A 322 -25.74 9.20 2.05
N GLU A 323 -26.72 8.72 2.82
CA GLU A 323 -28.13 8.62 2.38
C GLU A 323 -28.31 7.73 1.13
N THR A 324 -27.42 6.75 0.95
CA THR A 324 -27.38 5.87 -0.24
C THR A 324 -28.05 4.51 -0.03
N THR A 325 -28.69 4.30 1.12
CA THR A 325 -29.38 3.07 1.47
C THR A 325 -30.81 3.38 1.87
N LYS A 326 -31.78 2.67 1.28
CA LYS A 326 -33.18 2.69 1.69
C LYS A 326 -33.59 1.29 2.14
N ILE A 327 -34.33 1.19 3.24
CA ILE A 327 -34.90 -0.06 3.72
C ILE A 327 -36.40 -0.05 3.41
N HIS A 328 -36.88 -1.10 2.73
CA HIS A 328 -38.29 -1.36 2.47
C HIS A 328 -38.77 -2.51 3.35
N PHE A 329 -39.95 -2.38 3.97
CA PHE A 329 -40.53 -3.40 4.83
C PHE A 329 -41.59 -4.23 4.10
N ILE A 330 -41.18 -4.94 3.06
CA ILE A 330 -42.09 -5.72 2.19
C ILE A 330 -42.59 -6.95 2.95
N GLY A 331 -43.89 -6.99 3.24
CA GLY A 331 -44.50 -8.10 3.99
C GLY A 331 -43.93 -8.25 5.40
N GLY A 332 -43.46 -7.14 6.00
CA GLY A 332 -42.82 -7.13 7.31
C GLY A 332 -41.37 -7.62 7.33
N VAL A 333 -40.77 -7.92 6.17
CA VAL A 333 -39.37 -8.36 6.10
C VAL A 333 -38.51 -7.23 5.52
N PRO A 334 -37.50 -6.74 6.27
CA PRO A 334 -36.69 -5.62 5.80
C PRO A 334 -35.79 -6.02 4.62
N ARG A 335 -35.71 -5.12 3.64
CA ARG A 335 -34.94 -5.25 2.41
C ARG A 335 -34.22 -3.94 2.08
N ALA A 336 -32.92 -3.98 1.84
CA ALA A 336 -32.12 -2.81 1.50
C ALA A 336 -32.02 -2.62 -0.02
N GLU A 337 -32.35 -1.42 -0.49
CA GLU A 337 -32.00 -0.91 -1.81
C GLU A 337 -30.81 0.05 -1.70
N PHE A 338 -29.88 -0.04 -2.65
CA PHE A 338 -28.68 0.81 -2.72
C PHE A 338 -28.71 1.73 -3.94
N PHE A 339 -28.23 2.95 -3.77
CA PHE A 339 -28.21 3.99 -4.81
C PHE A 339 -26.79 4.47 -5.13
N LYS A 340 -26.65 5.17 -6.28
CA LYS A 340 -25.38 5.77 -6.74
C LYS A 340 -24.23 4.74 -6.78
N ASP A 341 -23.00 5.19 -6.49
CA ASP A 341 -21.81 4.35 -6.47
C ASP A 341 -21.85 3.26 -5.40
N THR A 342 -22.63 3.43 -4.33
CA THR A 342 -22.82 2.42 -3.27
C THR A 342 -23.38 1.12 -3.87
N LYS A 343 -24.34 1.22 -4.80
CA LYS A 343 -24.92 0.06 -5.49
C LYS A 343 -23.85 -0.78 -6.19
N ALA A 344 -22.98 -0.11 -6.95
CA ALA A 344 -21.87 -0.75 -7.67
C ALA A 344 -20.80 -1.32 -6.74
N ARG A 345 -20.52 -0.66 -5.61
CA ARG A 345 -19.55 -1.13 -4.61
C ARG A 345 -20.05 -2.36 -3.85
N VAL A 346 -21.31 -2.38 -3.44
CA VAL A 346 -21.94 -3.56 -2.80
C VAL A 346 -21.99 -4.74 -3.77
N ALA A 347 -22.35 -4.51 -5.04
CA ALA A 347 -22.32 -5.53 -6.07
C ALA A 347 -20.92 -6.17 -6.21
N LYS A 348 -19.87 -5.35 -6.34
CA LYS A 348 -18.47 -5.84 -6.40
C LYS A 348 -18.04 -6.58 -5.12
N LEU A 349 -18.48 -6.11 -3.95
CA LEU A 349 -18.23 -6.81 -2.69
C LEU A 349 -18.84 -8.21 -2.71
N PHE A 350 -20.09 -8.34 -3.15
CA PHE A 350 -20.77 -9.63 -3.26
C PHE A 350 -20.13 -10.52 -4.33
N GLU A 351 -19.69 -9.98 -5.47
CA GLU A 351 -18.91 -10.75 -6.46
C GLU A 351 -17.61 -11.32 -5.87
N VAL A 352 -16.89 -10.53 -5.09
CA VAL A 352 -15.66 -10.99 -4.43
C VAL A 352 -15.98 -12.08 -3.41
N ILE A 353 -17.00 -11.91 -2.58
CA ILE A 353 -17.42 -12.93 -1.61
C ILE A 353 -17.87 -14.21 -2.33
N ALA A 354 -18.63 -14.11 -3.41
CA ALA A 354 -19.08 -15.25 -4.22
C ALA A 354 -17.90 -16.02 -4.80
N THR A 355 -16.89 -15.30 -5.29
CA THR A 355 -15.63 -15.89 -5.77
C THR A 355 -14.89 -16.64 -4.65
N LYS A 356 -14.85 -16.07 -3.44
CA LYS A 356 -14.24 -16.74 -2.26
C LYS A 356 -15.00 -17.98 -1.80
N LEU A 357 -16.31 -18.04 -2.07
CA LEU A 357 -17.17 -19.19 -1.82
C LEU A 357 -17.18 -20.20 -2.98
N ASN A 358 -16.40 -19.98 -4.04
CA ASN A 358 -16.35 -20.80 -5.25
C ASN A 358 -17.72 -20.98 -5.94
N LEU A 359 -18.58 -19.96 -5.88
CA LEU A 359 -19.87 -19.98 -6.56
C LEU A 359 -19.69 -19.71 -8.06
N PRO A 360 -20.49 -20.35 -8.93
CA PRO A 360 -20.45 -20.07 -10.36
C PRO A 360 -20.79 -18.61 -10.63
N PRO A 361 -20.07 -17.92 -11.54
CA PRO A 361 -20.37 -16.54 -11.89
C PRO A 361 -21.74 -16.46 -12.57
N THR A 362 -22.60 -15.59 -12.07
CA THR A 362 -23.93 -15.31 -12.65
C THR A 362 -23.86 -14.39 -13.87
N THR A 363 -22.78 -13.61 -13.99
CA THR A 363 -22.49 -12.74 -15.14
C THR A 363 -21.45 -13.40 -16.04
N GLN A 364 -21.76 -13.54 -17.34
CA GLN A 364 -20.76 -13.97 -18.31
C GLN A 364 -19.60 -12.96 -18.36
N PRO A 365 -18.34 -13.40 -18.60
CA PRO A 365 -17.22 -12.49 -18.74
C PRO A 365 -17.49 -11.49 -19.88
N LEU A 366 -17.19 -10.22 -19.64
CA LEU A 366 -17.50 -9.09 -20.53
C LEU A 366 -17.07 -9.32 -21.99
N GLY A 367 -15.96 -10.04 -22.21
CA GLY A 367 -15.45 -10.40 -23.54
C GLY A 367 -16.34 -11.36 -24.34
N LEU A 368 -17.16 -12.18 -23.67
CA LEU A 368 -18.13 -13.09 -24.32
C LEU A 368 -19.46 -12.39 -24.62
N LEU A 369 -19.83 -11.38 -23.81
CA LEU A 369 -21.00 -10.52 -24.00
C LEU A 369 -20.86 -9.57 -25.20
N MET A 370 -19.64 -9.17 -25.55
CA MET A 370 -19.40 -8.38 -26.77
C MET A 370 -19.52 -9.19 -28.06
N ALA A 371 -19.33 -10.51 -28.01
CA ALA A 371 -19.43 -11.41 -29.16
C ALA A 371 -20.87 -11.85 -29.48
N SER A 372 -21.80 -11.75 -28.52
CA SER A 372 -23.18 -12.23 -28.64
C SER A 372 -24.23 -11.12 -28.89
N GLY A 373 -23.80 -9.86 -29.08
CA GLY A 373 -24.67 -8.80 -29.59
C GLY A 373 -25.90 -8.48 -28.74
N GLY A 374 -25.83 -8.61 -27.40
CA GLY A 374 -26.95 -8.35 -26.50
C GLY A 374 -26.54 -7.83 -25.12
N ALA A 375 -27.22 -6.75 -24.69
CA ALA A 375 -27.10 -6.02 -23.42
C ALA A 375 -25.81 -5.20 -23.23
N GLY A 376 -25.81 -4.00 -23.82
CA GLY A 376 -24.92 -2.92 -23.38
C GLY A 376 -25.16 -2.57 -21.90
N SER A 377 -24.08 -2.60 -21.12
CA SER A 377 -23.78 -1.66 -20.03
C SER A 377 -24.88 -1.33 -19.02
N GLN A 378 -25.53 -2.32 -18.40
CA GLN A 378 -26.21 -2.05 -17.14
C GLN A 378 -25.18 -1.94 -16.00
N PRO A 379 -25.26 -0.91 -15.14
CA PRO A 379 -24.33 -0.76 -14.04
C PRO A 379 -24.42 -1.97 -13.09
N PRO A 380 -23.30 -2.41 -12.49
CA PRO A 380 -23.30 -3.57 -11.61
C PRO A 380 -24.26 -3.37 -10.43
N THR A 381 -25.13 -4.34 -10.20
CA THR A 381 -26.12 -4.33 -9.11
C THR A 381 -25.96 -5.57 -8.22
N PRO A 382 -26.36 -5.51 -6.94
CA PRO A 382 -26.34 -6.68 -6.06
C PRO A 382 -27.14 -7.86 -6.64
N GLY A 383 -28.24 -7.58 -7.36
CA GLY A 383 -29.04 -8.60 -8.03
C GLY A 383 -28.32 -9.31 -9.18
N ASN A 384 -27.25 -8.74 -9.74
CA ASN A 384 -26.45 -9.43 -10.76
C ASN A 384 -25.48 -10.46 -10.16
N THR A 385 -25.43 -10.60 -8.83
CA THR A 385 -24.54 -11.54 -8.12
C THR A 385 -25.28 -12.82 -7.69
N PRO A 386 -24.58 -13.94 -7.43
CA PRO A 386 -25.23 -15.16 -6.95
C PRO A 386 -25.69 -15.07 -5.49
N LEU A 387 -25.29 -14.02 -4.76
CA LEU A 387 -25.51 -13.91 -3.32
C LEU A 387 -26.72 -13.07 -2.93
N SER A 388 -27.34 -12.36 -3.86
CA SER A 388 -28.47 -11.49 -3.52
C SER A 388 -29.38 -11.17 -4.70
N GLU A 389 -30.56 -10.65 -4.38
CA GLU A 389 -31.43 -9.94 -5.31
C GLU A 389 -31.07 -8.44 -5.29
N ASP A 390 -31.71 -7.62 -6.14
CA ASP A 390 -31.47 -6.17 -6.11
C ASP A 390 -31.89 -5.53 -4.77
N LEU A 391 -32.92 -6.11 -4.15
CA LEU A 391 -33.33 -5.82 -2.78
C LEU A 391 -32.64 -6.80 -1.82
N VAL A 392 -31.54 -6.33 -1.22
CA VAL A 392 -30.69 -7.17 -0.37
C VAL A 392 -31.39 -7.46 0.95
N ARG A 393 -31.37 -8.71 1.39
CA ARG A 393 -31.98 -9.12 2.66
C ARG A 393 -31.29 -8.43 3.86
N VAL A 394 -32.11 -7.85 4.73
CA VAL A 394 -31.69 -7.24 6.00
C VAL A 394 -32.23 -8.06 7.16
N VAL A 395 -31.49 -8.09 8.27
CA VAL A 395 -31.93 -8.59 9.57
C VAL A 395 -31.71 -7.49 10.59
N LEU A 396 -32.77 -7.14 11.31
CA LEU A 396 -32.74 -6.25 12.48
C LEU A 396 -32.76 -7.17 13.71
N ASP A 397 -31.60 -7.39 14.31
CA ASP A 397 -31.49 -8.18 15.54
C ASP A 397 -31.95 -7.33 16.75
N PRO A 398 -32.37 -7.95 17.87
CA PRO A 398 -32.74 -7.22 19.10
C PRO A 398 -31.63 -6.33 19.65
N ASP A 399 -30.37 -6.67 19.36
CA ASP A 399 -29.18 -5.90 19.79
C ASP A 399 -28.85 -4.74 18.83
N THR A 400 -29.66 -4.50 17.79
CA THR A 400 -29.45 -3.41 16.83
C THR A 400 -29.77 -2.08 17.49
N ALA A 401 -28.81 -1.17 17.52
CA ALA A 401 -29.05 0.21 17.96
C ALA A 401 -29.68 1.02 16.82
N ILE A 402 -30.97 1.37 16.93
CA ILE A 402 -31.71 2.10 15.89
C ILE A 402 -32.09 3.48 16.40
N LEU A 403 -31.71 4.52 15.65
CA LEU A 403 -32.15 5.89 15.82
C LEU A 403 -32.99 6.28 14.60
N LEU A 404 -34.31 6.45 14.81
CA LEU A 404 -35.29 6.79 13.78
C LEU A 404 -35.84 8.20 14.04
N ASP A 405 -35.68 9.09 13.06
CA ASP A 405 -36.10 10.50 13.15
C ASP A 405 -35.58 11.21 14.42
N GLY A 406 -34.34 10.90 14.83
CA GLY A 406 -33.71 11.50 16.01
C GLY A 406 -34.04 10.84 17.35
N LYS A 407 -34.85 9.77 17.35
CA LYS A 407 -35.29 9.08 18.57
C LYS A 407 -34.89 7.62 18.56
N GLU A 408 -34.54 7.07 19.72
CA GLU A 408 -34.30 5.64 19.86
C GLU A 408 -35.57 4.87 19.48
N HIS A 409 -35.41 3.92 18.56
CA HIS A 409 -36.48 3.04 18.12
C HIS A 409 -36.30 1.69 18.79
N ILE A 410 -37.26 1.33 19.63
CA ILE A 410 -37.34 0.02 20.26
C ILE A 410 -38.53 -0.69 19.61
N GLU A 411 -38.27 -1.80 18.93
CA GLU A 411 -39.36 -2.69 18.52
C GLU A 411 -39.98 -3.27 19.78
N GLU A 412 -41.21 -2.84 20.11
CA GLU A 412 -41.97 -3.46 21.19
C GLU A 412 -42.23 -4.92 20.80
N PRO A 413 -41.86 -5.91 21.63
CA PRO A 413 -42.15 -7.30 21.34
C PRO A 413 -43.66 -7.44 21.21
N VAL A 414 -44.11 -7.93 20.07
CA VAL A 414 -45.52 -8.22 19.81
C VAL A 414 -45.99 -9.19 20.90
N GLN A 415 -46.67 -8.66 21.92
CA GLN A 415 -47.40 -9.49 22.87
C GLN A 415 -48.47 -10.19 22.06
N ASN A 416 -48.27 -11.48 21.80
CA ASN A 416 -49.30 -12.38 21.30
C ASN A 416 -50.48 -12.33 22.27
N SER A 417 -51.43 -11.43 22.05
CA SER A 417 -52.72 -11.42 22.73
C SER A 417 -53.56 -12.55 22.15
N ALA A 418 -53.25 -13.77 22.56
CA ALA A 418 -54.05 -14.95 22.32
C ALA A 418 -54.43 -15.57 23.67
N SER A 419 -55.55 -15.15 24.23
CA SER A 419 -56.59 -16.02 24.79
C SER A 419 -57.67 -15.20 25.48
N ALA A 420 -58.86 -15.22 24.89
CA ALA A 420 -60.09 -14.90 25.56
C ALA A 420 -60.38 -15.97 26.63
N VAL A 421 -60.74 -15.54 27.83
CA VAL A 421 -61.66 -16.28 28.69
C VAL A 421 -62.67 -15.30 29.24
N ASP A 422 -63.88 -15.45 28.69
CA ASP A 422 -65.12 -14.86 29.15
C ASP A 422 -65.51 -15.52 30.49
N SER A 423 -65.85 -14.71 31.51
CA SER A 423 -66.68 -15.14 32.63
C SER A 423 -67.25 -13.92 33.36
N PRO A 424 -68.58 -13.88 33.60
CA PRO A 424 -69.27 -12.76 34.22
C PRO A 424 -69.36 -12.92 35.75
N ALA A 425 -69.29 -11.82 36.50
CA ALA A 425 -70.23 -11.45 37.58
C ALA A 425 -69.69 -10.38 38.54
N SER A 426 -70.45 -9.28 38.63
CA SER A 426 -70.80 -8.47 39.81
C SER A 426 -69.71 -7.88 40.75
N SER A 427 -69.55 -6.55 40.71
CA SER A 427 -70.21 -5.57 41.62
C SER A 427 -69.30 -4.41 42.09
N ILE A 428 -69.74 -3.20 41.74
CA ILE A 428 -69.78 -1.93 42.50
C ILE A 428 -68.49 -1.48 43.22
N GLY A 429 -67.92 -0.36 42.73
CA GLY A 429 -67.40 0.71 43.59
C GLY A 429 -66.02 1.28 43.22
N GLY A 430 -65.97 2.57 42.91
CA GLY A 430 -64.78 3.41 43.13
C GLY A 430 -63.91 3.71 41.91
N ALA A 431 -64.13 4.89 41.33
CA ALA A 431 -63.37 5.47 40.23
C ALA A 431 -61.90 5.79 40.61
N ILE A 432 -60.97 5.51 39.68
CA ILE A 432 -59.97 6.42 39.08
C ILE A 432 -59.41 5.66 37.87
N SER A 433 -59.92 5.99 36.68
CA SER A 433 -59.42 5.51 35.39
C SER A 433 -58.52 6.58 34.79
N THR A 434 -57.22 6.33 34.76
CA THR A 434 -56.27 7.08 33.94
C THR A 434 -56.39 6.61 32.49
N ASN A 435 -57.16 7.36 31.71
CA ASN A 435 -57.34 7.15 30.28
C ASN A 435 -55.99 7.03 29.53
N PRO A 436 -55.77 6.01 28.68
CA PRO A 436 -54.69 6.04 27.71
C PRO A 436 -55.03 7.07 26.62
N ARG A 437 -54.12 8.02 26.40
CA ARG A 437 -54.28 9.10 25.42
C ARG A 437 -54.43 8.54 24.00
N LYS A 438 -55.65 8.72 23.49
CA LYS A 438 -56.09 8.66 22.10
C LYS A 438 -55.06 9.28 21.13
N ARG A 439 -54.54 8.45 20.20
CA ARG A 439 -53.71 8.87 19.05
C ARG A 439 -54.39 10.05 18.33
N ARG A 440 -53.66 11.16 18.21
CA ARG A 440 -53.99 12.27 17.31
C ARG A 440 -53.74 11.78 15.88
N ARG A 441 -54.83 11.55 15.14
CA ARG A 441 -54.83 11.31 13.69
C ARG A 441 -54.20 12.51 13.01
N THR A 442 -53.02 12.33 12.44
CA THR A 442 -52.50 13.15 11.35
C THR A 442 -52.82 12.42 10.05
N ASP A 443 -53.32 13.18 9.10
CA ASP A 443 -53.84 12.78 7.82
C ASP A 443 -52.76 12.10 6.95
N GLY A 444 -53.14 11.01 6.26
CA GLY A 444 -52.24 10.19 5.46
C GLY A 444 -52.41 8.69 5.73
N SER A 445 -53.30 8.04 4.98
CA SER A 445 -53.51 6.59 4.97
C SER A 445 -52.24 5.85 4.53
N ILE A 446 -51.34 5.52 5.47
CA ILE A 446 -50.28 4.53 5.24
C ILE A 446 -50.95 3.16 5.29
N VAL A 447 -50.99 2.49 4.13
CA VAL A 447 -51.33 1.07 4.03
C VAL A 447 -50.34 0.32 4.94
N PRO A 448 -50.80 -0.57 5.84
CA PRO A 448 -49.90 -1.37 6.66
C PRO A 448 -49.21 -2.38 5.73
N GLY A 449 -48.02 -2.03 5.22
CA GLY A 449 -47.31 -2.86 4.26
C GLY A 449 -46.11 -2.22 3.55
N ASP A 450 -46.05 -0.89 3.43
CA ASP A 450 -44.97 -0.19 2.70
C ASP A 450 -44.33 0.90 3.56
N GLU A 451 -43.80 0.52 4.73
CA GLU A 451 -42.90 1.42 5.47
C GLU A 451 -41.55 1.48 4.74
N GLU A 452 -40.97 2.68 4.65
CA GLU A 452 -39.66 2.91 4.03
C GLU A 452 -38.79 3.79 4.93
N TRP A 453 -37.54 3.37 5.15
CA TRP A 453 -36.56 4.16 5.90
C TRP A 453 -35.41 4.57 5.02
N THR A 454 -35.03 5.84 5.06
CA THR A 454 -33.78 6.32 4.46
C THR A 454 -32.68 6.30 5.50
N VAL A 455 -31.64 5.49 5.28
CA VAL A 455 -30.52 5.35 6.22
C VAL A 455 -29.50 6.44 5.96
N MET A 456 -29.29 7.31 6.96
CA MET A 456 -28.26 8.35 6.94
C MET A 456 -26.87 7.70 7.02
N THR A 457 -26.67 6.86 8.03
CA THR A 457 -25.48 6.05 8.26
C THR A 457 -25.86 4.73 8.91
N GLY A 458 -25.34 3.62 8.40
CA GLY A 458 -25.59 2.29 8.95
C GLY A 458 -24.31 1.47 9.07
N GLN A 459 -24.21 0.69 10.14
CA GLN A 459 -23.18 -0.32 10.37
C GLN A 459 -23.78 -1.70 10.25
N TRP A 460 -23.16 -2.57 9.46
CA TRP A 460 -23.70 -3.85 9.04
C TRP A 460 -22.67 -4.97 9.17
N ARG A 461 -23.03 -6.08 9.81
CA ARG A 461 -22.30 -7.34 9.67
C ARG A 461 -22.80 -8.08 8.43
N LEU A 462 -21.91 -8.82 7.77
CA LEU A 462 -22.26 -9.60 6.60
C LEU A 462 -22.28 -11.09 6.96
N ARG A 463 -23.46 -11.70 6.81
CA ARG A 463 -23.69 -13.11 7.08
C ARG A 463 -24.00 -13.85 5.80
N ILE A 464 -23.34 -14.97 5.58
CA ILE A 464 -23.67 -15.94 4.53
C ILE A 464 -24.55 -17.02 5.14
N GLN A 465 -25.66 -17.36 4.49
CA GLN A 465 -26.58 -18.39 4.96
C GLN A 465 -27.20 -19.13 3.78
N GLY A 466 -27.76 -20.33 4.03
CA GLY A 466 -28.49 -21.09 3.02
C GLY A 466 -29.72 -20.33 2.53
N SER A 467 -29.90 -20.26 1.21
CA SER A 467 -31.08 -19.62 0.59
C SER A 467 -32.09 -20.68 0.15
N ARG A 468 -33.36 -20.53 0.58
CA ARG A 468 -34.47 -21.34 0.09
C ARG A 468 -35.18 -20.59 -1.04
N GLY A 469 -34.79 -20.86 -2.28
CA GLY A 469 -35.39 -20.26 -3.48
C GLY A 469 -34.60 -19.11 -4.10
N GLY A 470 -33.39 -18.79 -3.62
CA GLY A 470 -32.50 -17.82 -4.23
C GLY A 470 -31.77 -18.35 -5.48
N LYS A 471 -31.01 -17.46 -6.13
CA LYS A 471 -30.23 -17.77 -7.36
C LYS A 471 -29.13 -18.80 -7.14
N SER A 472 -28.67 -18.94 -5.90
CA SER A 472 -27.67 -19.90 -5.43
C SER A 472 -28.21 -20.62 -4.20
N GLY A 473 -27.54 -21.70 -3.79
CA GLY A 473 -27.81 -22.39 -2.52
C GLY A 473 -27.50 -21.52 -1.28
N VAL A 474 -26.84 -20.38 -1.44
CA VAL A 474 -26.48 -19.43 -0.38
C VAL A 474 -26.82 -17.99 -0.75
N GLU A 475 -27.13 -17.17 0.24
CA GLU A 475 -27.34 -15.73 0.14
C GLU A 475 -26.48 -14.94 1.15
N CYS A 476 -26.16 -13.69 0.83
CA CYS A 476 -25.53 -12.74 1.74
C CYS A 476 -26.58 -11.81 2.35
N VAL A 477 -26.58 -11.71 3.68
CA VAL A 477 -27.53 -10.95 4.48
C VAL A 477 -26.81 -9.85 5.25
N LEU A 478 -27.40 -8.66 5.27
CA LEU A 478 -26.95 -7.52 6.06
C LEU A 478 -27.60 -7.58 7.45
N VAL A 479 -26.80 -7.87 8.46
CA VAL A 479 -27.24 -7.86 9.86
C VAL A 479 -26.92 -6.48 10.43
N ALA A 480 -27.94 -5.73 10.81
CA ALA A 480 -27.76 -4.38 11.33
C ALA A 480 -27.04 -4.40 12.69
N VAL A 481 -26.13 -3.45 12.90
CA VAL A 481 -25.44 -3.22 14.18
C VAL A 481 -25.88 -1.91 14.78
N LYS A 482 -25.84 -0.85 13.96
CA LYS A 482 -26.24 0.50 14.32
C LYS A 482 -26.82 1.19 13.11
N LEU A 483 -28.02 1.76 13.23
CA LEU A 483 -28.70 2.49 12.16
C LEU A 483 -29.10 3.88 12.64
N ASP A 484 -28.73 4.89 11.86
CA ASP A 484 -29.30 6.23 11.91
C ASP A 484 -30.15 6.41 10.64
N ALA A 485 -31.46 6.57 10.81
CA ALA A 485 -32.42 6.57 9.72
C ALA A 485 -33.53 7.60 9.92
N VAL A 486 -34.19 7.96 8.81
CA VAL A 486 -35.37 8.82 8.80
C VAL A 486 -36.51 8.16 8.04
N SER A 487 -37.73 8.32 8.55
CA SER A 487 -38.95 7.71 7.98
C SER A 487 -39.60 8.58 6.91
N SER A 488 -39.24 9.86 6.82
CA SER A 488 -39.89 10.81 5.93
C SER A 488 -38.96 11.91 5.41
N GLN A 489 -39.36 12.55 4.31
CA GLN A 489 -38.65 13.71 3.78
C GLN A 489 -38.65 14.89 4.77
N LEU A 490 -39.69 15.02 5.60
CA LEU A 490 -39.72 16.02 6.67
C LEU A 490 -38.66 15.72 7.73
N GLY A 491 -38.54 14.46 8.17
CA GLY A 491 -37.49 14.02 9.10
C GLY A 491 -36.10 14.33 8.55
N ARG A 492 -35.86 13.98 7.28
CA ARG A 492 -34.62 14.33 6.56
C ARG A 492 -34.34 15.83 6.54
N ASN A 493 -35.33 16.65 6.20
CA ASN A 493 -35.17 18.10 6.14
C ASN A 493 -34.94 18.72 7.53
N THR A 494 -35.47 18.11 8.59
CA THR A 494 -35.33 18.60 9.98
C THR A 494 -33.90 18.44 10.50
N VAL A 495 -33.19 17.38 10.07
CA VAL A 495 -31.80 17.10 10.49
C VAL A 495 -30.79 17.98 9.75
N ARG A 496 -31.17 18.63 8.63
CA ARG A 496 -30.26 19.47 7.86
C ARG A 496 -29.97 20.79 8.58
N GLY A 497 -28.70 20.98 8.96
CA GLY A 497 -28.19 22.27 9.39
C GLY A 497 -28.08 23.27 8.23
N PHE A 498 -28.06 24.57 8.56
CA PHE A 498 -27.72 25.61 7.60
C PHE A 498 -26.21 25.66 7.40
N LEU A 499 -25.75 26.12 6.22
CA LEU A 499 -24.32 26.27 5.96
C LEU A 499 -23.76 27.41 6.84
N GLY A 500 -22.70 27.13 7.60
CA GLY A 500 -21.98 28.13 8.42
C GLY A 500 -22.60 28.45 9.78
N SER A 501 -23.57 27.64 10.25
CA SER A 501 -24.11 27.71 11.62
C SER A 501 -23.31 26.91 12.63
#